data_AF-A0A3Q0KBS3-F1
#
_entry.id   AF-A0A3Q0KBS3-F1
#
_cell.length_a   1.000
_cell.length_b   1.000
_cell.length_c   1.000
_cell.angle_alpha   90.00
_cell.angle_beta   90.00
_cell.angle_gamma   90.00
#
_symmetry.space_group_name_H-M   'P 1'
#
loop_
_entity.id
_entity.type
_entity.pdbx_description
1 polymer ?
#
loop_
_entity_poly.entity_id
_entity_poly.type
_entity_poly.pdbx_seq_one_letter_code
_entity_poly.pdbx_strand_id
1 'polypeptide(L)'
;MPCDRWFRKDNLMKFAFFFKGRMARCHKLGTNRVIKAFQYMKDAREVRRNEMKCLWMERLEIASEQCGLPSARALCEGLAQSNIALNKNILQILSIYEPRTFSALVDLSKQYHLEKGVSVPNMSSPQTVITRGLLTSPVVPGNRNLYE
;
A
#
# COMPACT_ATOMS: atom_id res chain seq x y z
N MET A 1 8.06 -14.08 -48.53
CA MET A 1 7.12 -13.90 -47.40
C MET A 1 5.77 -13.57 -47.97
N PRO A 2 4.66 -14.15 -47.51
CA PRO A 2 3.39 -13.98 -48.20
C PRO A 2 2.93 -12.53 -48.08
N CYS A 3 3.03 -11.78 -49.18
CA CYS A 3 2.63 -10.37 -49.30
C CYS A 3 1.10 -10.20 -49.41
N ASP A 4 0.34 -11.25 -49.09
CA ASP A 4 -1.08 -11.36 -49.37
C ASP A 4 -1.96 -10.58 -48.39
N ARG A 5 -3.00 -9.94 -48.92
CA ARG A 5 -3.93 -9.09 -48.14
C ARG A 5 -4.62 -9.88 -47.03
N TRP A 6 -4.93 -11.15 -47.26
CA TRP A 6 -5.65 -12.01 -46.32
C TRP A 6 -4.85 -12.24 -45.03
N PHE A 7 -3.60 -12.70 -45.13
CA PHE A 7 -2.73 -12.97 -43.97
C PHE A 7 -2.52 -11.71 -43.11
N ARG A 8 -2.42 -10.52 -43.72
CA ARG A 8 -2.29 -9.26 -42.99
C ARG A 8 -3.52 -8.95 -42.14
N LYS A 9 -4.72 -9.17 -42.69
CA LYS A 9 -5.99 -9.00 -41.96
C LYS A 9 -6.15 -10.04 -40.86
N ASP A 10 -5.82 -11.30 -41.15
CA ASP A 10 -5.89 -12.40 -40.19
C ASP A 10 -4.97 -12.18 -38.99
N ASN A 11 -3.71 -11.80 -39.23
CA ASN A 11 -2.74 -11.50 -38.18
C ASN A 11 -3.21 -10.39 -37.24
N LEU A 12 -3.84 -9.34 -37.77
CA LEU A 12 -4.40 -8.28 -36.94
C LEU A 12 -5.64 -8.76 -36.17
N MET A 13 -6.48 -9.58 -36.81
CA MET A 13 -7.70 -10.09 -36.20
C MET A 13 -7.45 -11.07 -35.06
N LYS A 14 -6.30 -11.76 -35.04
CA LYS A 14 -5.85 -12.58 -33.90
C LYS A 14 -5.85 -11.79 -32.59
N PHE A 15 -5.43 -10.52 -32.61
CA PHE A 15 -5.47 -9.64 -31.44
C PHE A 15 -6.89 -9.21 -31.05
N ALA A 16 -7.84 -9.27 -31.97
CA ALA A 16 -9.23 -8.88 -31.75
C ALA A 16 -10.13 -10.02 -31.26
N PHE A 17 -9.63 -11.26 -31.20
CA PHE A 17 -10.43 -12.47 -30.93
C PHE A 17 -11.26 -12.38 -29.64
N PHE A 18 -10.68 -11.85 -28.57
CA PHE A 18 -11.35 -11.71 -27.27
C PHE A 18 -12.22 -10.45 -27.13
N PHE A 19 -12.36 -9.63 -28.18
CA PHE A 19 -13.27 -8.49 -28.13
C PHE A 19 -14.74 -8.91 -28.25
N LYS A 20 -15.62 -8.17 -27.58
CA LYS A 20 -17.05 -8.47 -27.57
C LYS A 20 -17.73 -8.05 -28.89
N GLY A 21 -18.63 -8.89 -29.38
CA GLY A 21 -19.58 -8.53 -30.45
C GLY A 21 -18.96 -8.42 -31.84
N ARG A 22 -19.31 -7.36 -32.59
CA ARG A 22 -18.85 -7.17 -33.98
C ARG A 22 -17.37 -6.80 -34.09
N MET A 23 -16.74 -6.35 -33.00
CA MET A 23 -15.32 -5.97 -33.01
C MET A 23 -14.38 -7.16 -33.22
N ALA A 24 -14.75 -8.36 -32.78
CA ALA A 24 -13.98 -9.59 -33.02
C ALA A 24 -14.16 -10.17 -34.44
N ARG A 25 -15.20 -9.73 -35.17
CA ARG A 25 -15.58 -10.30 -36.48
C ARG A 25 -15.36 -9.34 -37.65
N CYS A 26 -15.68 -8.06 -37.48
CA CYS A 26 -15.61 -7.06 -38.54
C CYS A 26 -14.25 -6.37 -38.54
N HIS A 27 -13.47 -6.56 -39.61
CA HIS A 27 -12.08 -6.08 -39.70
C HIS A 27 -11.93 -4.59 -39.36
N LYS A 28 -12.76 -3.71 -39.95
CA LYS A 28 -12.69 -2.25 -39.71
C LYS A 28 -12.97 -1.85 -38.25
N LEU A 29 -13.84 -2.57 -37.56
CA LEU A 29 -14.13 -2.30 -36.14
C LEU A 29 -13.04 -2.88 -35.24
N GLY A 30 -12.58 -4.10 -35.55
CA GLY A 30 -11.48 -4.76 -34.87
C GLY A 30 -10.19 -3.94 -34.95
N THR A 31 -9.81 -3.46 -36.14
CA THR A 31 -8.60 -2.64 -36.35
C THR A 31 -8.58 -1.43 -35.43
N ASN A 32 -9.68 -0.67 -35.41
CA ASN A 32 -9.78 0.55 -34.59
C ASN A 32 -9.71 0.23 -33.10
N ARG A 33 -10.26 -0.91 -32.67
CA ARG A 33 -10.22 -1.35 -31.28
C ARG A 33 -8.85 -1.85 -30.88
N VAL A 34 -8.17 -2.63 -31.73
CA VAL A 34 -6.80 -3.12 -31.50
C VAL A 34 -5.84 -1.95 -31.36
N ILE A 35 -5.92 -0.95 -32.24
CA ILE A 35 -5.07 0.25 -32.17
C ILE A 35 -5.24 0.98 -30.84
N LYS A 36 -6.50 1.22 -30.42
CA LYS A 36 -6.79 1.84 -29.11
C LYS A 36 -6.30 0.98 -27.94
N ALA A 37 -6.47 -0.34 -28.02
CA ALA A 37 -5.98 -1.25 -26.97
C ALA A 37 -4.46 -1.20 -26.83
N PHE A 38 -3.71 -1.08 -27.94
CA PHE A 38 -2.26 -0.93 -27.89
C PHE A 38 -1.80 0.42 -27.34
N GLN A 39 -2.54 1.50 -27.62
CA GLN A 39 -2.31 2.79 -26.98
C GLN A 39 -2.51 2.68 -25.45
N TYR A 40 -3.65 2.15 -25.01
CA TYR A 40 -3.90 1.93 -23.58
C TYR A 40 -2.91 0.99 -22.92
N MET A 41 -2.44 -0.04 -23.60
CA MET A 41 -1.41 -0.94 -23.08
C MET A 41 -0.10 -0.18 -22.79
N LYS A 42 0.29 0.77 -23.65
CA LYS A 42 1.48 1.60 -23.42
C LYS A 42 1.29 2.43 -22.16
N ASP A 43 0.17 3.13 -22.05
CA ASP A 43 -0.12 4.03 -20.92
C ASP A 43 -0.27 3.24 -19.60
N ALA A 44 -0.95 2.09 -19.65
CA ALA A 44 -1.15 1.21 -18.50
C ALA A 44 0.16 0.67 -17.91
N ARG A 45 1.22 0.48 -18.71
CA ARG A 45 2.54 0.08 -18.18
C ARG A 45 3.14 1.14 -17.28
N GLU A 46 2.91 2.41 -17.57
CA GLU A 46 3.37 3.52 -16.74
C GLU A 46 2.52 3.67 -15.49
N VAL A 47 1.19 3.66 -15.66
CA VAL A 47 0.23 3.74 -14.56
C VAL A 47 0.45 2.61 -13.55
N ARG A 48 0.64 1.36 -14.02
CA ARG A 48 0.93 0.21 -13.14
C ARG A 48 2.14 0.43 -12.25
N ARG A 49 3.20 1.09 -12.74
CA ARG A 49 4.38 1.38 -11.91
C ARG A 49 4.05 2.35 -10.79
N ASN A 50 3.17 3.31 -11.03
CA ASN A 50 2.75 4.29 -10.02
C ASN A 50 1.76 3.66 -9.03
N GLU A 51 0.78 2.91 -9.51
CA GLU A 51 -0.17 2.16 -8.67
C GLU A 51 0.55 1.21 -7.70
N MET A 52 1.57 0.49 -8.16
CA MET A 52 2.36 -0.38 -7.28
C MET A 52 3.12 0.42 -6.21
N LYS A 53 3.65 1.60 -6.53
CA LYS A 53 4.31 2.46 -5.54
C LYS A 53 3.32 2.99 -4.50
N CYS A 54 2.12 3.37 -4.91
CA CYS A 54 1.05 3.80 -4.00
C CYS A 54 0.67 2.65 -3.05
N LEU A 55 0.44 1.45 -3.59
CA LEU A 55 0.14 0.26 -2.80
C LEU A 55 1.24 -0.05 -1.77
N TRP A 56 2.51 0.03 -2.18
CA TRP A 56 3.63 -0.23 -1.25
C TRP A 56 3.71 0.80 -0.14
N MET A 57 3.41 2.07 -0.44
CA MET A 57 3.37 3.14 0.57
C MET A 57 2.24 2.92 1.57
N GLU A 58 1.03 2.61 1.10
CA GLU A 58 -0.14 2.36 1.95
C GLU A 58 0.09 1.18 2.89
N ARG A 59 0.65 0.07 2.37
CA ARG A 59 1.01 -1.09 3.20
C ARG A 59 2.05 -0.74 4.27
N LEU A 60 3.03 0.08 3.92
CA LEU A 60 4.04 0.53 4.87
C LEU A 60 3.49 1.48 5.90
N GLU A 61 2.53 2.32 5.54
CA GLU A 61 1.89 3.28 6.43
C GLU A 61 1.16 2.55 7.54
N ILE A 62 0.29 1.61 7.18
CA ILE A 62 -0.45 0.77 8.15
C ILE A 62 0.52 -0.03 9.04
N ALA A 63 1.57 -0.64 8.46
CA ALA A 63 2.54 -1.40 9.23
C ALA A 63 3.37 -0.51 10.19
N SER A 64 3.72 0.70 9.76
CA SER A 64 4.45 1.66 10.60
C SER A 64 3.58 2.13 11.76
N GLU A 65 2.30 2.41 11.49
CA GLU A 65 1.32 2.80 12.50
C GLU A 65 1.17 1.73 13.58
N GLN A 66 1.09 0.45 13.19
CA GLN A 66 1.04 -0.67 14.14
C GLN A 66 2.28 -0.76 15.03
N CYS A 67 3.44 -0.38 14.50
CA CYS A 67 4.70 -0.32 15.27
C CYS A 67 4.89 1.02 16.01
N GLY A 68 3.90 1.92 16.02
CA GLY A 68 3.94 3.19 16.75
C GLY A 68 4.76 4.29 16.06
N LEU A 69 4.88 4.24 14.74
CA LEU A 69 5.49 5.30 13.93
C LEU A 69 4.41 5.90 13.00
N PRO A 70 4.13 7.22 13.06
CA PRO A 70 2.91 7.82 12.52
C PRO A 70 2.86 7.91 10.99
N SER A 71 3.97 7.67 10.29
CA SER A 71 4.00 7.79 8.82
C SER A 71 5.12 6.95 8.20
N ALA A 72 4.80 6.25 7.12
CA ALA A 72 5.79 5.57 6.28
C ALA A 72 6.89 6.50 5.75
N ARG A 73 6.60 7.81 5.60
CA ARG A 73 7.60 8.80 5.17
C ARG A 73 8.70 8.97 6.23
N ALA A 74 8.31 9.08 7.50
CA ALA A 74 9.26 9.23 8.60
C ALA A 74 10.13 7.97 8.74
N LEU A 75 9.56 6.78 8.57
CA LEU A 75 10.33 5.53 8.51
C LEU A 75 11.39 5.58 7.39
N CYS A 76 10.97 5.87 6.16
CA CYS A 76 11.89 5.90 5.02
C CYS A 76 13.00 6.95 5.18
N GLU A 77 12.67 8.11 5.74
CA GLU A 77 13.64 9.17 6.02
C GLU A 77 14.65 8.75 7.08
N GLY A 78 14.20 8.16 8.20
CA GLY A 78 15.09 7.69 9.25
C GLY A 78 16.04 6.60 8.75
N LEU A 79 15.53 5.65 7.96
CA LEU A 79 16.37 4.62 7.34
C LEU A 79 17.40 5.20 6.36
N ALA A 80 16.99 6.13 5.49
CA ALA A 80 17.89 6.78 4.54
C ALA A 80 19.03 7.53 5.25
N GLN A 81 18.72 8.20 6.36
CA GLN A 81 19.69 8.97 7.13
C GLN A 81 20.61 8.08 7.99
N SER A 82 20.12 6.92 8.42
CA SER A 82 20.94 5.85 9.02
C SER A 82 21.82 5.09 8.01
N ASN A 83 21.90 5.55 6.75
CA ASN A 83 22.60 4.92 5.63
C ASN A 83 22.12 3.49 5.29
N ILE A 84 20.85 3.18 5.57
CA ILE A 84 20.22 1.90 5.22
C ILE A 84 19.48 2.07 3.89
N ALA A 85 20.12 1.63 2.80
CA ALA A 85 19.56 1.71 1.45
C ALA A 85 18.56 0.57 1.18
N LEU A 86 17.32 0.73 1.65
CA LEU A 86 16.23 -0.23 1.39
C LEU A 86 15.15 0.34 0.47
N ASN A 87 14.72 -0.48 -0.49
CA ASN A 87 13.61 -0.17 -1.37
C ASN A 87 12.26 -0.40 -0.69
N LYS A 88 11.27 0.45 -0.99
CA LYS A 88 9.89 0.34 -0.49
C LYS A 88 9.22 -1.01 -0.79
N ASN A 89 9.56 -1.61 -1.93
CA ASN A 89 9.09 -2.96 -2.28
C ASN A 89 9.60 -4.02 -1.29
N ILE A 90 10.86 -3.94 -0.88
CA ILE A 90 11.41 -4.90 0.09
C ILE A 90 10.83 -4.64 1.47
N LEU A 91 10.72 -3.37 1.88
CA LEU A 91 10.14 -3.00 3.17
C LEU A 91 8.70 -3.51 3.33
N GLN A 92 7.84 -3.41 2.31
CA GLN A 92 6.46 -3.94 2.40
C GLN A 92 6.40 -5.48 2.39
N ILE A 93 7.38 -6.15 1.79
CA ILE A 93 7.49 -7.62 1.89
C ILE A 93 7.88 -7.99 3.32
N LEU A 94 8.87 -7.31 3.88
CA LEU A 94 9.32 -7.55 5.25
C LEU A 94 8.20 -7.29 6.27
N SER A 95 7.38 -6.26 6.09
CA SER A 95 6.27 -5.99 7.01
C SER A 95 5.21 -7.11 7.01
N ILE A 96 5.01 -7.79 5.87
CA ILE A 96 4.03 -8.88 5.74
C ILE A 96 4.60 -10.21 6.24
N TYR A 97 5.79 -10.58 5.78
CA TYR A 97 6.33 -11.93 5.99
C TYR A 97 7.27 -12.01 7.20
N GLU A 98 7.94 -10.91 7.57
CA GLU A 98 8.99 -10.87 8.59
C GLU A 98 8.78 -9.71 9.58
N PRO A 99 7.67 -9.73 10.36
CA PRO A 99 7.27 -8.59 11.19
C PRO A 99 8.29 -8.25 12.28
N ARG A 100 9.06 -9.24 12.78
CA ARG A 100 10.12 -9.02 13.77
C ARG A 100 11.27 -8.18 13.20
N THR A 101 11.72 -8.52 12.00
CA THR A 101 12.77 -7.79 11.27
C THR A 101 12.29 -6.37 10.95
N PHE A 102 11.03 -6.23 10.53
CA PHE A 102 10.43 -4.93 10.28
C PHE A 102 10.37 -4.07 11.55
N SER A 103 9.98 -4.64 12.70
CA SER A 103 9.97 -3.91 13.98
C SER A 103 11.35 -3.38 14.35
N ALA A 104 12.40 -4.19 14.18
CA ALA A 104 13.78 -3.75 14.46
C ALA A 104 14.21 -2.56 13.57
N LEU A 105 13.82 -2.56 12.30
CA LEU A 105 14.06 -1.43 11.38
C LEU A 105 13.29 -0.17 11.80
N VAL A 106 12.05 -0.33 12.24
CA VAL A 106 11.23 0.78 12.76
C VAL A 106 11.88 1.38 14.00
N ASP A 107 12.36 0.55 14.93
CA ASP A 107 13.00 1.02 16.16
C ASP A 107 14.31 1.75 15.87
N LEU A 108 15.10 1.29 14.90
CA LEU A 108 16.31 1.99 14.43
C LEU A 108 15.94 3.37 13.84
N SER A 109 14.86 3.43 13.05
CA SER A 109 14.34 4.72 12.56
C SER A 109 13.86 5.63 13.69
N LYS A 110 13.20 5.09 14.73
CA LYS A 110 12.77 5.89 15.90
C LYS A 110 13.96 6.45 16.65
N GLN A 111 15.00 5.66 16.88
CA GLN A 111 16.24 6.10 17.54
C GLN A 111 16.83 7.32 16.84
N TYR A 112 16.95 7.27 15.51
CA TYR A 112 17.44 8.40 14.72
C TYR A 112 16.56 9.66 14.88
N HIS A 113 15.23 9.53 14.89
CA HIS A 113 14.32 10.68 15.07
C HIS A 113 14.39 11.27 16.49
N LEU A 114 14.56 10.41 17.50
CA LEU A 114 14.76 10.81 18.88
C LEU A 114 16.07 11.57 19.07
N GLU A 115 17.17 11.10 18.46
CA GLU A 115 18.46 11.78 18.46
C GLU A 115 18.37 13.18 17.83
N LYS A 116 17.51 13.37 16.83
CA LYS A 116 17.24 14.68 16.21
C LYS A 116 16.24 15.56 16.97
N GLY A 117 15.69 15.09 18.08
CA GLY A 117 14.73 15.86 18.91
C GLY A 117 13.33 15.96 18.32
N VAL A 118 12.97 15.11 17.34
CA VAL A 118 11.60 15.03 16.80
C VAL A 118 10.79 14.12 17.73
N SER A 119 9.83 14.69 18.48
CA SER A 119 8.92 13.90 19.30
C SER A 119 7.94 13.16 18.40
N VAL A 120 8.06 11.83 18.35
CA VAL A 120 7.03 10.96 17.77
C VAL A 120 5.78 11.10 18.66
N PRO A 121 4.57 11.34 18.09
CA PRO A 121 3.37 11.42 18.90
C PRO A 121 3.20 10.11 19.68
N ASN A 122 3.25 10.21 21.00
CA ASN A 122 2.89 9.13 21.89
C ASN A 122 1.43 8.76 21.58
N MET A 123 1.19 7.61 20.94
CA MET A 123 -0.10 6.95 21.07
C MET A 123 -0.18 6.45 22.51
N SER A 124 -0.49 7.36 23.44
CA SER A 124 -0.98 6.94 24.75
C SER A 124 -2.18 6.04 24.48
N SER A 125 -2.26 4.91 25.18
CA SER A 125 -3.46 4.09 25.31
C SER A 125 -4.72 4.96 25.26
N PRO A 126 -5.81 4.56 24.58
CA PRO A 126 -7.02 5.39 24.55
C PRO A 126 -7.45 5.71 25.98
N GLN A 127 -7.17 6.93 26.43
CA GLN A 127 -7.48 7.41 27.79
C GLN A 127 -8.98 7.31 28.08
N THR A 128 -9.78 7.16 27.02
CA THR A 128 -11.23 7.06 27.01
C THR A 128 -11.78 5.70 27.45
N VAL A 129 -10.96 4.63 27.50
CA VAL A 129 -11.44 3.34 28.01
C VAL A 129 -11.24 3.28 29.52
N ILE A 130 -12.26 3.72 30.26
CA ILE A 130 -12.32 3.56 31.71
C ILE A 130 -12.51 2.06 32.01
N THR A 131 -11.44 1.36 32.42
CA THR A 131 -11.52 -0.01 32.91
C THR A 131 -11.88 -0.03 34.40
N ARG A 132 -12.51 -1.10 34.89
CA ARG A 132 -12.91 -1.22 36.31
C ARG A 132 -11.74 -1.01 37.29
N GLY A 133 -10.52 -1.30 36.88
CA GLY A 133 -9.30 -1.13 37.70
C GLY A 133 -8.72 0.28 37.72
N LEU A 134 -9.22 1.21 36.88
CA LEU A 134 -8.81 2.62 36.86
C LEU A 134 -9.70 3.51 37.73
N LEU A 135 -10.75 2.96 38.32
CA LEU A 135 -11.64 3.67 39.22
C LEU A 135 -11.06 3.64 40.63
N THR A 136 -10.74 4.80 41.20
CA THR A 136 -10.35 4.95 42.62
C THR A 136 -11.47 4.59 43.60
N SER A 137 -12.70 4.40 43.11
CA SER A 137 -13.88 4.01 43.89
C SER A 137 -14.76 3.04 43.08
N PRO A 138 -15.30 1.96 43.67
CA PRO A 138 -16.17 1.05 42.93
C PRO A 138 -17.47 1.75 42.53
N VAL A 139 -17.90 1.58 41.27
CA VAL A 139 -19.20 2.09 40.79
C VAL A 139 -20.30 1.23 41.38
N VAL A 140 -21.12 1.81 42.26
CA VAL A 140 -22.23 1.12 42.94
C VAL A 140 -23.58 1.69 42.52
N PRO A 141 -24.49 0.86 41.97
CA PRO A 141 -25.84 1.26 41.66
C PRO A 141 -26.69 1.22 42.92
N GLY A 142 -27.18 2.38 43.35
CA GLY A 142 -28.09 2.51 44.49
C GLY A 142 -27.35 2.56 45.83
N ASN A 143 -27.38 3.73 46.44
CA ASN A 143 -26.81 4.09 47.74
C ASN A 143 -25.27 4.27 47.79
N ARG A 144 -24.83 5.50 48.06
CA ARG A 144 -23.43 5.95 47.88
C ARG A 144 -22.51 5.66 49.07
N ASN A 145 -23.07 5.25 50.22
CA ASN A 145 -22.36 5.22 51.51
C ASN A 145 -22.21 3.79 52.08
N LEU A 146 -22.20 2.75 51.25
CA LEU A 146 -22.27 1.35 51.71
C LEU A 146 -20.96 0.79 52.31
N TYR A 147 -19.83 1.48 52.19
CA TYR A 147 -18.50 0.99 52.61
C TYR A 147 -17.54 2.12 53.01
N GLU A 148 -18.08 3.22 53.55
CA GLU A 148 -17.30 4.11 54.44
C GLU A 148 -17.05 3.43 55.79
#